data_AF-A0A0J0V368-F1
#
_entry.id   AF-A0A0J0V368-F1
#
_cell.length_a   1.000
_cell.length_b   1.000
_cell.length_c   1.000
_cell.angle_alpha   90.00
_cell.angle_beta   90.00
_cell.angle_gamma   90.00
#
_symmetry.space_group_name_H-M   'P 1'
#
loop_
_entity.id
_entity.type
_entity.pdbx_description
1 polymer ?
#
loop_
_entity_poly.entity_id
_entity_poly.type
_entity_poly.pdbx_seq_one_letter_code
_entity_poly.pdbx_strand_id
1 'polypeptide(L)'
;MKLKLIPFVVLLIITILLTGCNEEKNKKKYDSAINQVITLENKYLQKEKIFSDTQILKREDTGIIVFKDGKFIELIYDVSGKQIESLYKRDIDNNYKRYPNTKEELEKVDKDLKIIDYTENIGLK
;
A
#
# COMPACT_ATOMS: atom_id res chain seq x y z
N MET A 1 1.98 -39.39 -55.22
CA MET A 1 1.97 -39.51 -53.74
C MET A 1 1.43 -38.22 -53.16
N LYS A 2 0.28 -38.27 -52.46
CA LYS A 2 -0.35 -37.09 -51.84
C LYS A 2 0.30 -36.87 -50.47
N LEU A 3 1.14 -35.84 -50.32
CA LEU A 3 1.67 -35.43 -49.02
C LEU A 3 0.61 -34.57 -48.32
N LYS A 4 0.07 -35.08 -47.22
CA LYS A 4 -1.01 -34.44 -46.45
C LYS A 4 -0.47 -33.22 -45.71
N LEU A 5 -1.17 -32.08 -45.83
CA LEU A 5 -1.02 -30.92 -44.95
C LEU A 5 -1.26 -31.37 -43.50
N ILE A 6 -0.27 -31.17 -42.63
CA ILE A 6 -0.46 -31.23 -41.18
C ILE A 6 -0.67 -29.78 -40.73
N PRO A 7 -1.85 -29.39 -40.19
CA PRO A 7 -2.03 -28.05 -39.68
C PRO A 7 -1.29 -27.95 -38.33
N PHE A 8 -0.22 -27.15 -38.32
CA PHE A 8 0.52 -26.73 -37.13
C PHE A 8 -0.37 -25.74 -36.34
N VAL A 9 -1.42 -26.27 -35.73
CA VAL A 9 -2.39 -25.52 -34.94
C VAL A 9 -2.17 -25.89 -33.48
N VAL A 10 -2.03 -24.84 -32.65
CA VAL A 10 -1.98 -24.83 -31.19
C VAL A 10 -0.62 -25.15 -30.54
N LEU A 11 0.33 -24.22 -30.62
CA LEU A 11 1.30 -24.07 -29.53
C LEU A 11 1.89 -22.65 -29.45
N LEU A 12 1.06 -21.62 -29.25
CA LEU A 12 1.58 -20.31 -28.85
C LEU A 12 0.55 -19.38 -28.19
N ILE A 13 -0.22 -19.85 -27.20
CA ILE A 13 -1.11 -18.95 -26.43
C ILE A 13 -1.17 -19.38 -24.95
N ILE A 14 -0.06 -19.36 -24.19
CA ILE A 14 -0.14 -19.47 -22.71
C ILE A 14 0.85 -18.53 -21.95
N THR A 15 1.77 -17.83 -22.59
CA THR A 15 2.83 -17.12 -21.84
C THR A 15 2.48 -15.72 -21.31
N ILE A 16 1.23 -15.24 -21.38
CA ILE A 16 0.89 -13.84 -21.01
C ILE A 16 0.06 -13.72 -19.71
N LEU A 17 -0.30 -14.81 -19.02
CA LEU A 17 -1.22 -14.74 -17.87
C LEU A 17 -0.57 -14.51 -16.49
N LEU A 18 0.74 -14.27 -16.36
CA LEU A 18 1.42 -14.25 -15.06
C LEU A 18 1.68 -12.86 -14.45
N THR A 19 1.32 -11.75 -15.10
CA THR A 19 1.54 -10.42 -14.52
C THR A 19 0.42 -9.98 -13.56
N GLY A 20 -0.76 -10.61 -13.60
CA GLY A 20 -1.91 -10.24 -12.75
C GLY A 20 -2.00 -10.94 -11.38
N CYS A 21 -1.33 -12.09 -11.17
CA CYS A 21 -1.38 -12.79 -9.88
C CYS A 21 -0.51 -12.16 -8.78
N ASN A 22 0.41 -11.25 -9.14
CA ASN A 22 1.30 -10.63 -8.17
C ASN A 22 0.63 -9.52 -7.36
N GLU A 23 -0.30 -8.76 -7.95
CA GLU A 23 -0.98 -7.67 -7.23
C GLU A 23 -1.86 -8.19 -6.10
N GLU A 24 -2.67 -9.22 -6.34
CA GLU A 24 -3.53 -9.82 -5.31
C GLU A 24 -2.70 -10.50 -4.20
N LYS A 25 -1.56 -11.08 -4.55
CA LYS A 25 -0.62 -11.71 -3.60
C LYS A 25 0.09 -10.67 -2.73
N ASN A 26 0.53 -9.56 -3.32
CA ASN A 26 1.18 -8.47 -2.59
C ASN A 26 0.19 -7.73 -1.68
N LYS A 27 -1.06 -7.52 -2.14
CA LYS A 27 -2.15 -7.01 -1.30
C LYS A 27 -2.35 -7.86 -0.05
N LYS A 28 -2.54 -9.18 -0.24
CA LYS A 28 -2.70 -10.14 0.87
C LYS A 28 -1.50 -10.15 1.83
N LYS A 29 -0.28 -9.93 1.34
CA LYS A 29 0.94 -9.88 2.17
C LYS A 29 0.90 -8.75 3.21
N TYR A 30 0.39 -7.57 2.82
CA TYR A 30 0.44 -6.37 3.67
C TYR A 30 -0.88 -6.02 4.35
N ASP A 31 -1.98 -6.73 4.04
CA ASP A 31 -3.32 -6.43 4.57
C ASP A 31 -3.39 -6.26 6.09
N SER A 32 -2.78 -7.18 6.85
CA SER A 32 -2.80 -7.10 8.32
C SER A 32 -2.09 -5.83 8.82
N ALA A 33 -0.96 -5.48 8.22
CA ALA A 33 -0.19 -4.31 8.62
C ALA A 33 -0.89 -3.00 8.23
N ILE A 34 -1.47 -2.94 7.04
CA ILE A 34 -2.25 -1.79 6.56
C ILE A 34 -3.46 -1.57 7.48
N ASN A 35 -4.22 -2.63 7.79
CA ASN A 35 -5.40 -2.53 8.65
C ASN A 35 -5.03 -2.07 10.08
N GLN A 36 -3.88 -2.50 10.59
CA GLN A 36 -3.35 -2.00 11.87
C GLN A 36 -3.04 -0.50 11.81
N VAL A 37 -2.34 -0.04 10.76
CA VAL A 37 -2.00 1.38 10.59
C VAL A 37 -3.23 2.27 10.41
N ILE A 38 -4.23 1.84 9.61
CA ILE A 38 -5.52 2.53 9.48
C ILE A 38 -6.25 2.62 10.84
N THR A 39 -6.21 1.55 11.65
CA THR A 39 -6.83 1.56 12.99
C THR A 39 -6.12 2.54 13.94
N LEU A 40 -4.79 2.60 13.87
CA LEU A 40 -4.00 3.54 14.67
C LEU A 40 -4.25 4.99 14.26
N GLU A 41 -4.33 5.27 12.96
CA GLU A 41 -4.60 6.60 12.45
C GLU A 41 -6.00 7.06 12.83
N ASN A 42 -7.02 6.21 12.71
CA ASN A 42 -8.38 6.52 13.17
C ASN A 42 -8.43 6.91 14.66
N LYS A 43 -7.76 6.14 15.52
CA LYS A 43 -7.66 6.45 16.95
C LYS A 43 -6.96 7.78 17.19
N TYR A 44 -5.91 8.08 16.44
CA TYR A 44 -5.21 9.36 16.51
C TYR A 44 -6.13 10.51 16.09
N LEU A 45 -6.78 10.42 14.93
CA LEU A 45 -7.66 11.47 14.39
C LEU A 45 -8.83 11.78 15.34
N GLN A 46 -9.42 10.76 15.96
CA GLN A 46 -10.49 10.94 16.95
C GLN A 46 -9.95 11.55 18.25
N LYS A 47 -8.81 11.06 18.76
CA LYS A 47 -8.17 11.61 19.96
C LYS A 47 -7.81 13.09 19.80
N GLU A 48 -7.32 13.49 18.64
CA GLU A 48 -6.98 14.88 18.32
C GLU A 48 -8.19 15.72 17.89
N LYS A 49 -9.41 15.15 17.94
CA LYS A 49 -10.67 15.80 17.54
C LYS A 49 -10.68 16.33 16.10
N ILE A 50 -9.86 15.73 15.23
CA ILE A 50 -9.88 15.98 13.79
C ILE A 50 -11.13 15.32 13.19
N PHE A 51 -11.42 14.09 13.62
CA PHE A 51 -12.63 13.35 13.32
C PHE A 51 -13.54 13.29 14.56
N SER A 52 -14.86 13.32 14.35
CA SER A 52 -15.80 12.92 15.38
C SER A 52 -15.72 11.41 15.66
N ASP A 53 -16.30 10.97 16.77
CA ASP A 53 -16.35 9.54 17.13
C ASP A 53 -17.09 8.67 16.10
N THR A 54 -17.89 9.29 15.22
CA THR A 54 -18.63 8.64 14.13
C THR A 54 -17.88 8.66 12.80
N GLN A 55 -16.84 9.48 12.66
CA GLN A 55 -16.03 9.57 11.45
C GLN A 55 -14.87 8.58 11.52
N ILE A 56 -14.63 7.90 10.38
CA ILE A 56 -13.52 6.97 10.22
C ILE A 56 -12.87 7.16 8.85
N LEU A 57 -11.55 7.05 8.82
CA LEU A 57 -10.75 6.89 7.64
C LEU A 57 -10.93 5.46 7.12
N LYS A 58 -11.46 5.33 5.90
CA LYS A 58 -11.66 4.06 5.23
C LYS A 58 -10.50 3.74 4.31
N ARG A 59 -10.08 2.49 4.31
CA ARG A 59 -8.97 2.03 3.45
C ARG A 59 -9.23 2.28 1.98
N GLU A 60 -10.46 2.03 1.50
CA GLU A 60 -10.85 2.26 0.10
C GLU A 60 -10.69 3.71 -0.37
N ASP A 61 -10.74 4.66 0.56
CA ASP A 61 -10.62 6.11 0.30
C ASP A 61 -9.23 6.66 0.69
N THR A 62 -8.29 5.79 1.09
CA THR A 62 -6.96 6.17 1.59
C THR A 62 -5.88 5.67 0.65
N GLY A 63 -5.05 6.59 0.13
CA GLY A 63 -3.83 6.25 -0.57
C GLY A 63 -2.82 5.62 0.38
N ILE A 64 -2.23 4.48 -0.01
CA ILE A 64 -1.33 3.71 0.83
C ILE A 64 -0.05 3.40 0.06
N ILE A 65 1.10 3.65 0.70
CA ILE A 65 2.41 3.25 0.19
C ILE A 65 3.12 2.42 1.24
N VAL A 66 3.61 1.24 0.85
CA VAL A 66 4.37 0.33 1.70
C VAL A 66 5.81 0.31 1.24
N PHE A 67 6.72 0.56 2.17
CA PHE A 67 8.16 0.62 1.91
C PHE A 67 8.94 -0.45 2.65
N LYS A 68 10.04 -0.88 2.03
CA LYS A 68 11.11 -1.68 2.63
C LYS A 68 10.61 -2.88 3.45
N ASP A 69 10.03 -3.85 2.77
CA ASP A 69 9.35 -5.03 3.30
C ASP A 69 8.35 -4.73 4.43
N GLY A 70 7.57 -3.66 4.25
CA GLY A 70 6.61 -3.18 5.26
C GLY A 70 7.27 -2.59 6.51
N LYS A 71 8.54 -2.19 6.45
CA LYS A 71 9.16 -1.45 7.55
C LYS A 71 8.49 -0.09 7.75
N PHE A 72 7.99 0.52 6.67
CA PHE A 72 7.21 1.74 6.73
C PHE A 72 5.92 1.62 5.93
N ILE A 73 4.88 2.32 6.40
CA ILE A 73 3.61 2.48 5.70
C ILE A 73 3.22 3.95 5.78
N GLU A 74 2.94 4.56 4.63
CA GLU A 74 2.42 5.92 4.53
C GLU A 74 0.94 5.88 4.15
N LEU A 75 0.15 6.69 4.84
CA LEU A 75 -1.25 6.97 4.52
C LEU A 75 -1.36 8.37 3.93
N ILE A 76 -2.13 8.49 2.85
CA ILE A 76 -2.42 9.75 2.16
C ILE A 76 -3.94 9.90 2.07
N TYR A 77 -4.50 10.94 2.68
CA TYR A 77 -5.95 11.16 2.75
C TYR A 77 -6.29 12.63 2.93
N ASP A 78 -7.53 13.01 2.63
CA ASP A 78 -8.01 14.39 2.79
C ASP A 78 -8.75 14.61 4.10
N VAL A 79 -8.45 15.73 4.75
CA VAL A 79 -9.18 16.26 5.89
C VAL A 79 -9.59 17.68 5.57
N SER A 80 -10.89 17.92 5.38
CA SER A 80 -11.46 19.25 5.09
C SER A 80 -10.77 19.96 3.92
N GLY A 81 -10.48 19.21 2.85
CA GLY A 81 -9.83 19.72 1.63
C GLY A 81 -8.32 19.91 1.72
N LYS A 82 -7.69 19.39 2.78
CA LYS A 82 -6.23 19.34 2.91
C LYS A 82 -5.75 17.90 2.90
N GLN A 83 -4.84 17.60 1.98
CA GLN A 83 -4.14 16.33 1.96
C GLN A 83 -3.21 16.22 3.17
N ILE A 84 -3.30 15.09 3.86
CA ILE A 84 -2.50 14.72 5.01
C ILE A 84 -1.68 13.49 4.63
N GLU A 85 -0.40 13.52 4.98
CA GLU A 85 0.53 12.39 4.87
C GLU A 85 0.94 11.94 6.28
N SER A 86 0.67 10.67 6.58
CA SER A 86 0.95 10.06 7.88
C SER A 86 1.84 8.83 7.70
N LEU A 87 3.12 8.96 8.06
CA LEU A 87 4.09 7.88 8.00
C LEU A 87 4.09 7.05 9.30
N TYR A 88 4.15 5.74 9.18
CA TYR A 88 4.25 4.79 10.28
C TYR A 88 5.47 3.90 10.11
N LYS A 89 6.15 3.59 11.23
CA LYS A 89 7.31 2.70 11.28
C LYS A 89 6.98 1.45 12.09
N ARG A 90 7.35 0.29 11.55
CA ARG A 90 7.29 -0.99 12.25
C ARG A 90 8.45 -1.11 13.25
N ASP A 91 8.16 -1.46 14.49
CA ASP A 91 9.15 -1.81 15.50
C ASP A 91 9.53 -3.30 15.44
N ILE A 92 10.41 -3.73 16.33
CA ILE A 92 10.94 -5.10 16.35
C ILE A 92 9.87 -6.15 16.69
N ASP A 93 8.79 -5.72 17.36
CA ASP A 93 7.68 -6.57 17.77
C ASP A 93 6.55 -6.58 16.73
N ASN A 94 6.82 -6.09 15.52
CA ASN A 94 5.86 -5.91 14.43
C ASN A 94 4.70 -4.94 14.74
N ASN A 95 4.86 -4.06 15.72
CA ASN A 95 3.88 -3.00 15.98
C ASN A 95 4.24 -1.75 15.20
N TYR A 96 3.22 -1.00 14.80
CA TYR A 96 3.41 0.28 14.11
C TYR A 96 3.25 1.45 15.05
N LYS A 97 4.09 2.47 14.86
CA LYS A 97 4.00 3.76 15.54
C LYS A 97 4.14 4.88 14.51
N ARG A 98 3.39 5.96 14.72
CA ARG A 98 3.47 7.14 13.85
C ARG A 98 4.89 7.71 13.92
N TYR A 99 5.49 7.88 12.75
CA TYR A 99 6.83 8.41 12.58
C TYR A 99 6.75 9.92 12.33
N PRO A 100 7.63 10.74 12.93
CA PRO A 100 7.58 12.18 12.71
C PRO A 100 7.83 12.53 11.24
N ASN A 101 6.95 13.36 10.67
CA ASN A 101 7.08 13.86 9.29
C ASN A 101 7.92 15.14 9.23
N THR A 102 9.01 15.21 10.00
CA THR A 102 9.95 16.34 9.95
C THR A 102 11.06 16.01 8.96
N LYS A 103 11.59 17.04 8.28
CA LYS A 103 12.69 16.87 7.31
C LYS A 103 13.87 16.08 7.89
N GLU A 104 14.30 16.42 9.10
CA GLU A 104 15.42 15.75 9.77
C GLU A 104 15.15 14.26 10.01
N GLU A 105 13.92 13.90 10.41
CA GLU A 105 13.55 12.51 10.64
C GLU A 105 13.40 11.73 9.33
N LEU A 106 12.85 12.34 8.29
CA LEU A 106 12.75 11.72 6.96
C LEU A 106 14.14 11.46 6.34
N GLU A 107 15.09 12.38 6.49
CA GLU A 107 16.47 12.19 6.00
C GLU A 107 17.14 10.95 6.61
N LYS A 108 16.80 10.58 7.86
CA LYS A 108 17.32 9.38 8.52
C LYS A 108 16.82 8.08 7.88
N VAL A 109 15.68 8.12 7.17
CA VAL A 109 15.01 6.95 6.60
C VAL A 109 14.85 7.01 5.07
N ASP A 110 15.34 8.06 4.41
CA ASP A 110 15.23 8.31 2.96
C ASP A 110 15.61 7.08 2.10
N LYS A 111 16.68 6.37 2.47
CA LYS A 111 17.11 5.16 1.74
C LYS A 111 16.07 4.05 1.78
N ASP A 112 15.34 3.91 2.89
CA ASP A 112 14.28 2.91 3.02
C ASP A 112 13.02 3.36 2.29
N LEU A 113 12.67 4.66 2.34
CA LEU A 113 11.50 5.23 1.67
C LEU A 113 11.63 5.22 0.12
N LYS A 114 12.82 5.00 -0.42
CA LYS A 114 13.03 4.80 -1.86
C LYS A 114 12.68 3.40 -2.36
N ILE A 115 12.42 2.45 -1.46
CA ILE A 115 12.13 1.05 -1.80
C ILE A 115 10.64 0.81 -1.59
N ILE A 116 9.85 0.95 -2.66
CA ILE A 116 8.41 0.75 -2.66
C ILE A 116 8.10 -0.71 -2.99
N ASP A 117 7.34 -1.39 -2.11
CA ASP A 117 6.93 -2.78 -2.34
C ASP A 117 5.47 -2.90 -2.78
N TYR A 118 4.61 -1.98 -2.33
CA TYR A 118 3.18 -2.02 -2.60
C TYR A 118 2.58 -0.62 -2.53
N THR A 119 1.63 -0.35 -3.42
CA THR A 119 0.81 0.86 -3.42
C THR A 119 -0.66 0.49 -3.59
N GLU A 120 -1.55 1.27 -2.99
CA GLU A 120 -3.01 1.14 -3.12
C GLU A 120 -3.62 2.53 -3.18
N ASN A 121 -4.65 2.74 -4.01
CA ASN A 121 -5.48 3.95 -4.02
C ASN A 121 -4.70 5.28 -4.22
N ILE A 122 -3.49 5.22 -4.78
CA ILE A 122 -2.70 6.43 -5.07
C ILE A 122 -3.33 7.18 -6.24
N GLY A 123 -3.65 8.46 -6.03
CA GLY A 123 -4.25 9.32 -7.05
C GLY A 123 -5.77 9.19 -7.16
N LEU A 124 -6.44 8.56 -6.21
CA LEU A 124 -7.89 8.76 -6.04
C LEU A 124 -8.13 10.26 -5.79
N LYS A 125 -8.97 10.86 -6.65
CA LYS A 125 -9.49 12.23 -6.56
C LYS A 125 -10.94 12.20 -6.15
#